data_AF-A0A915NZ78-F1
#
_entry.id   AF-A0A915NZ78-F1
#
_cell.length_a   1.000
_cell.length_b   1.000
_cell.length_c   1.000
_cell.angle_alpha   90.00
_cell.angle_beta   90.00
_cell.angle_gamma   90.00
#
_symmetry.space_group_name_H-M   'P 1'
#
loop_
_entity.id
_entity.type
_entity.pdbx_description
1 polymer ?
#
loop_
_entity_poly.entity_id
_entity_poly.type
_entity_poly.pdbx_seq_one_letter_code
_entity_poly.pdbx_strand_id
1 'polypeptide(L)'
;LIKPMDIVGCGIYFPQLNNEENNSAQLFFTINGKKKGKTIFVELNDDKDSLLFYPNVSLFCCSVEANFGTNKFLYKIGEFKE
;
A
#
# COMPACT_ATOMS: atom_id res chain seq x y z
N LEU A 1 4.71 -7.96 -15.13
CA LEU A 1 3.45 -7.61 -15.83
C LEU A 1 2.28 -8.12 -15.02
N ILE A 2 1.23 -7.32 -14.88
CA ILE A 2 -0.08 -7.73 -14.32
C ILE A 2 -0.85 -8.44 -15.43
N LYS A 3 -1.48 -9.57 -15.12
CA LYS A 3 -2.24 -10.41 -16.04
C LYS A 3 -3.73 -10.42 -15.69
N PRO A 4 -4.62 -10.86 -16.60
CA PRO A 4 -6.01 -11.11 -16.24
C PRO A 4 -6.10 -12.03 -15.01
N MET A 5 -7.03 -11.71 -14.10
CA MET A 5 -7.25 -12.42 -12.83
C MET A 5 -6.15 -12.27 -11.77
N ASP A 6 -5.06 -11.52 -12.02
CA ASP A 6 -4.12 -11.18 -10.96
C ASP A 6 -4.80 -10.30 -9.91
N ILE A 7 -4.60 -10.65 -8.64
CA ILE A 7 -5.05 -9.84 -7.52
C ILE A 7 -3.90 -8.93 -7.10
N VAL A 8 -4.09 -7.63 -7.32
CA VAL A 8 -3.13 -6.59 -6.95
C VAL A 8 -3.48 -6.04 -5.58
N GLY A 9 -2.50 -6.05 -4.67
CA GLY A 9 -2.63 -5.42 -3.36
C GLY A 9 -1.73 -4.20 -3.24
N CYS A 10 -2.27 -3.10 -2.71
CA CYS A 10 -1.54 -1.89 -2.38
C CYS A 10 -1.64 -1.68 -0.87
N GLY A 11 -0.52 -1.60 -0.17
CA GLY A 11 -0.47 -1.41 1.28
C GLY A 11 0.40 -0.21 1.65
N ILE A 12 -0.04 0.52 2.67
CA ILE A 12 0.74 1.56 3.33
C ILE A 12 0.77 1.29 4.83
N TYR A 13 1.96 1.21 5.40
CA TYR A 13 2.16 1.06 6.83
C TYR A 13 2.66 2.38 7.42
N PHE A 14 1.91 2.91 8.38
CA PHE A 14 2.34 4.03 9.20
C PHE A 14 2.93 3.45 10.50
N PRO A 15 4.23 3.62 10.77
CA PRO A 15 4.77 3.31 12.07
C PRO A 15 4.03 4.15 13.12
N GLN A 16 3.71 3.55 14.27
CA GLN A 16 3.07 4.30 15.36
C GLN A 16 4.00 5.47 15.74
N LEU A 17 3.47 6.69 15.70
CA LEU A 17 4.12 7.97 16.00
C LEU A 17 4.67 8.10 17.43
N ASN A 18 4.74 7.01 18.19
CA ASN A 18 5.12 7.03 19.61
C ASN A 18 6.63 7.21 19.81
N ASN A 19 7.45 7.05 18.77
CA ASN A 19 8.88 7.31 18.79
C ASN A 19 9.23 8.25 17.63
N GLU A 20 9.83 9.40 17.96
CA GLU A 20 10.24 10.50 17.05
C GLU A 20 11.24 10.09 15.94
N GLU A 21 11.64 8.82 15.88
CA GLU A 21 12.68 8.33 14.97
C GLU A 21 12.15 7.83 13.61
N ASN A 22 10.83 7.63 13.46
CA ASN A 22 10.26 7.02 12.25
C ASN A 22 9.24 7.92 11.56
N ASN A 23 9.74 8.97 10.90
CA ASN A 23 8.96 9.91 10.11
C ASN A 23 8.74 9.41 8.67
N SER A 24 8.60 8.10 8.44
CA SER A 24 8.30 7.60 7.10
C SER A 24 7.25 6.50 7.09
N ALA A 25 6.29 6.62 6.17
CA ALA A 25 5.37 5.54 5.85
C ALA A 25 6.02 4.57 4.85
N GLN A 26 5.73 3.28 5.03
CA GLN A 26 6.21 2.23 4.15
C GLN A 26 5.10 1.82 3.18
N LEU A 27 5.31 2.07 1.89
CA LEU A 27 4.41 1.69 0.81
C LEU A 27 4.94 0.44 0.09
N PHE A 28 4.06 -0.54 -0.14
CA PHE A 28 4.40 -1.77 -0.85
C PHE A 28 3.27 -2.26 -1.75
N PHE A 29 3.65 -3.07 -2.74
CA PHE A 29 2.73 -3.69 -3.67
C PHE A 29 2.83 -5.22 -3.61
N THR A 30 1.73 -5.90 -3.89
CA THR A 30 1.69 -7.35 -4.04
C THR A 30 0.99 -7.75 -5.33
N ILE A 31 1.40 -8.88 -5.89
CA ILE A 31 0.65 -9.59 -6.93
C ILE A 31 0.40 -11.00 -6.40
N ASN A 32 -0.87 -11.38 -6.32
CA ASN A 32 -1.32 -12.66 -5.77
C ASN A 32 -0.74 -12.94 -4.38
N GLY A 33 -0.78 -11.93 -3.51
CA GLY A 33 -0.30 -12.00 -2.12
C GLY A 33 1.21 -11.93 -1.92
N LYS A 34 2.02 -11.92 -2.99
CA LYS A 34 3.49 -11.87 -2.90
C LYS A 34 4.01 -10.46 -3.15
N LYS A 35 4.92 -9.96 -2.29
CA LYS A 35 5.59 -8.65 -2.44
C LYS A 35 6.20 -8.52 -3.83
N LYS A 36 6.04 -7.34 -4.43
CA LYS A 36 6.65 -6.97 -5.70
C LYS A 36 7.44 -5.67 -5.54
N GLY A 37 8.69 -5.71 -5.99
CA GLY A 37 9.59 -4.57 -5.87
C GLY A 37 10.11 -4.36 -4.45
N LYS A 38 10.80 -3.23 -4.28
CA LYS A 38 11.28 -2.74 -2.97
C LYS A 38 10.19 -1.92 -2.29
N THR A 39 10.26 -1.82 -0.97
CA THR A 39 9.47 -0.85 -0.20
C THR A 39 9.81 0.55 -0.64
N ILE A 40 8.79 1.39 -0.74
CA ILE A 40 8.94 2.83 -0.95
C ILE A 40 8.72 3.50 0.41
N PHE A 41 9.71 4.27 0.86
CA PHE A 41 9.62 5.06 2.09
C PHE A 41 9.13 6.46 1.71
N VAL A 42 8.04 6.90 2.34
CA VAL A 42 7.44 8.22 2.10
C VAL A 42 7.60 9.04 3.37
N GLU A 43 8.35 10.13 3.30
CA GLU A 43 8.55 11.03 4.43
C GLU A 43 7.23 11.67 4.87
N LEU A 44 6.96 11.57 6.16
CA LEU A 44 5.84 12.17 6.87
C LEU A 44 6.38 13.47 7.50
N ASN A 45 6.61 14.50 6.70
CA ASN A 45 7.06 15.80 7.22
C ASN A 45 5.94 16.50 8.00
N ASP A 46 6.30 17.18 9.08
CA ASP A 46 5.42 17.85 10.07
C ASP A 46 4.73 19.14 9.55
N ASP A 47 4.97 19.53 8.30
CA ASP A 47 4.32 20.71 7.75
C ASP A 47 2.83 20.40 7.55
N LYS A 48 2.02 21.06 8.40
CA LYS A 48 0.56 21.17 8.61
C LYS A 48 -0.43 20.72 7.52
N ASP A 49 -0.01 20.43 6.30
CA ASP A 49 -0.77 19.69 5.31
C ASP A 49 -0.41 18.21 5.40
N SER A 50 -0.95 17.54 6.42
CA SER A 50 -0.86 16.10 6.62
C SER A 50 -1.00 15.36 5.29
N LEU A 51 0.02 14.60 4.87
CA LEU A 51 -0.03 13.82 3.63
C LEU A 51 -1.24 12.89 3.65
N LEU A 52 -2.28 13.26 2.91
CA LEU A 52 -3.47 12.44 2.74
C LEU A 52 -3.20 11.43 1.64
N PHE A 53 -3.17 10.15 2.01
CA PHE A 53 -3.08 9.06 1.04
C PHE A 53 -4.48 8.56 0.71
N TYR A 54 -4.81 8.56 -0.58
CA TYR A 54 -6.05 8.01 -1.10
C TYR A 54 -5.74 6.88 -2.08
N PRO A 55 -6.48 5.75 -2.03
CA PRO A 55 -6.38 4.71 -3.04
C PRO A 55 -6.67 5.28 -4.44
N ASN A 56 -5.83 4.97 -5.42
CA ASN A 56 -6.00 5.38 -6.81
C ASN A 56 -5.73 4.22 -7.76
N VAL A 57 -6.52 4.15 -8.84
CA VAL A 57 -6.31 3.22 -9.95
C VAL A 57 -6.58 3.94 -11.27
N SER A 58 -5.75 3.67 -12.27
CA SER A 58 -5.95 4.11 -13.65
C SER A 58 -6.13 2.88 -14.55
N LEU A 59 -7.13 2.92 -15.42
CA LEU A 59 -7.52 1.80 -16.28
C LEU A 59 -7.35 2.18 -17.74
N PHE A 60 -6.91 1.22 -18.54
CA PHE A 60 -6.84 1.34 -19.99
C PHE A 60 -7.42 0.08 -20.64
N CYS A 61 -8.60 0.21 -21.25
CA CYS A 61 -9.31 -0.89 -21.94
C CYS A 61 -9.53 -2.15 -21.07
N CYS A 62 -9.77 -1.99 -19.77
CA CYS A 62 -9.99 -3.10 -18.84
C CYS A 62 -10.99 -2.73 -17.73
N SER A 63 -11.42 -3.74 -16.97
CA SER A 63 -12.28 -3.60 -15.79
C SER A 63 -11.63 -4.28 -14.59
N VAL A 64 -11.88 -3.74 -13.39
CA VAL A 64 -11.38 -4.29 -12.11
C VAL A 64 -12.48 -4.25 -11.05
N GLU A 65 -12.36 -5.11 -10.05
CA GLU A 65 -13.13 -5.05 -8.81
C GLU A 65 -12.22 -4.57 -7.67
N ALA A 66 -12.70 -3.64 -6.85
CA ALA A 66 -11.97 -3.12 -5.71
C ALA A 66 -12.48 -3.75 -4.41
N ASN A 67 -11.56 -4.20 -3.55
CA ASN A 67 -11.86 -4.68 -2.21
C ASN A 67 -11.24 -3.73 -1.17
N PHE A 68 -12.07 -3.02 -0.42
CA PHE A 68 -11.65 -2.11 0.66
C PHE A 68 -11.78 -2.76 2.06
N GLY A 69 -11.82 -4.08 2.13
CA GLY A 69 -11.92 -4.84 3.39
C GLY A 69 -13.25 -5.56 3.59
N THR A 70 -14.17 -5.49 2.62
CA THR A 70 -15.40 -6.30 2.61
C THR A 70 -15.07 -7.79 2.53
N ASN A 71 -14.01 -8.14 1.78
CA ASN A 71 -13.45 -9.48 1.72
C ASN A 71 -12.04 -9.49 2.33
N LYS A 72 -11.56 -10.66 2.75
CA LYS A 72 -10.19 -10.82 3.26
C LYS A 72 -9.15 -10.48 2.19
N PHE A 73 -8.12 -9.73 2.57
CA PHE A 73 -6.96 -9.49 1.70
C PHE A 73 -6.12 -10.75 1.54
N LEU A 74 -5.47 -10.90 0.37
CA LEU A 74 -4.51 -11.99 0.11
C LEU A 74 -3.11 -11.76 0.70
N TYR A 75 -2.93 -10.68 1.43
CA TYR A 75 -1.68 -10.30 2.08
C TYR A 75 -2.00 -9.79 3.49
N LYS A 76 -1.08 -9.95 4.43
CA LYS A 76 -1.19 -9.33 5.75
C LYS A 76 -0.20 -8.18 5.85
N ILE A 77 -0.68 -7.01 6.23
CA ILE A 77 0.17 -5.81 6.31
C ILE A 77 1.37 -5.99 7.25
N GLY A 78 1.23 -6.77 8.32
CA GLY A 78 2.30 -7.05 9.28
C GLY A 78 3.47 -7.85 8.70
N GLU A 79 3.26 -8.60 7.62
CA GLU A 79 4.31 -9.41 6.97
C GLU A 79 5.24 -8.57 6.08
N PHE A 80 4.91 -7.30 5.84
CA PHE A 80 5.66 -6.41 4.95
C PHE A 80 6.21 -5.17 5.63
N LYS A 81 6.15 -5.12 6.97
CA LYS A 81 6.86 -4.13 7.78
C LYS A 81 8.35 -4.42 7.69
N GLU A 82 9.12 -3.44 7.26
CA GLU A 82 10.59 -3.44 7.31
C GLU A 82 11.10 -2.68 8.53
#